data_AF-A0A9D2UBU8-F1
#
_entry.id   AF-A0A9D2UBU8-F1
#
_cell.length_a   1.000
_cell.length_b   1.000
_cell.length_c   1.000
_cell.angle_alpha   90.00
_cell.angle_beta   90.00
_cell.angle_gamma   90.00
#
_symmetry.space_group_name_H-M   'P 1'
#
loop_
_entity.id
_entity.type
_entity.pdbx_description
1 polymer ?
#
loop_
_entity_poly.entity_id
_entity_poly.type
_entity_poly.pdbx_seq_one_letter_code
_entity_poly.pdbx_strand_id
1 'polypeptide(L)'
;MARPTPQSAARARGAELVQQALSEGYSFVDDYLRFHGFTHVAGVDEAGRGACCGPITIASCVLPDHDVPELAGLNDSKKLTPLRREKLFGAITEHAVAYKIVHIPAAEIDRKGIQYANINGMYRAVAGLSVAPDVVLTDAVHLPELDCEHAPLLKGDALSPAISAASILAKVSRDRLMVEMDE
;
A
#
# COMPACT_ATOMS: atom_id res chain seq x y z
N MET A 1 3.58 -16.20 -31.31
CA MET A 1 3.42 -16.12 -29.85
C MET A 1 4.77 -16.34 -29.21
N ALA A 2 5.39 -15.30 -28.63
CA ALA A 2 6.65 -15.45 -27.91
C ALA A 2 6.38 -16.19 -26.59
N ARG A 3 7.17 -17.24 -26.29
CA ARG A 3 7.10 -17.89 -24.98
C ARG A 3 7.60 -16.91 -23.91
N PRO A 4 6.98 -16.85 -22.72
CA PRO A 4 7.46 -16.00 -21.64
C PRO A 4 8.89 -16.42 -21.26
N THR A 5 9.78 -15.46 -21.02
CA THR A 5 11.13 -15.72 -20.51
C THR A 5 11.06 -16.31 -19.09
N PRO A 6 12.05 -17.12 -18.65
CA PRO A 6 12.05 -17.73 -17.31
C PRO A 6 11.87 -16.72 -16.16
N GLN A 7 12.34 -15.48 -16.36
CA GLN A 7 12.22 -14.36 -15.41
C GLN A 7 10.79 -13.82 -15.27
N SER A 8 9.93 -13.96 -16.29
CA SER A 8 8.53 -13.52 -16.21
C SER A 8 7.62 -14.55 -15.52
N ALA A 9 8.03 -15.82 -15.47
CA ALA A 9 7.27 -16.86 -14.76
C ALA A 9 7.45 -16.76 -13.23
N ALA A 10 8.62 -16.32 -12.76
CA ALA A 10 8.87 -16.08 -11.33
C ALA A 10 8.12 -14.84 -10.80
N ARG A 11 7.79 -13.86 -11.66
CA ARG A 11 7.11 -12.60 -11.30
C ARG A 11 5.57 -12.70 -11.24
N ALA A 12 5.01 -13.90 -11.42
CA ALA A 12 3.56 -14.12 -11.43
C ALA A 12 3.05 -14.91 -10.22
N ARG A 13 3.95 -15.50 -9.42
CA ARG A 13 3.59 -16.44 -8.35
C ARG A 13 2.77 -15.78 -7.25
N GLY A 14 3.15 -14.57 -6.82
CA GLY A 14 2.44 -13.77 -5.82
C GLY A 14 1.03 -13.40 -6.29
N ALA A 15 0.87 -13.00 -7.56
CA ALA A 15 -0.45 -12.72 -8.13
C ALA A 15 -1.33 -13.98 -8.21
N GLU A 16 -0.77 -15.12 -8.60
CA GLU A 16 -1.46 -16.41 -8.62
C GLU A 16 -1.90 -16.84 -7.21
N LEU A 17 -1.00 -16.75 -6.22
CA LEU A 17 -1.28 -17.06 -4.82
C LEU A 17 -2.33 -16.14 -4.22
N VAL A 18 -2.33 -14.87 -4.59
CA VAL A 18 -3.40 -13.93 -4.21
C VAL A 18 -4.75 -14.40 -4.74
N GLN A 19 -4.86 -14.78 -6.02
CA GLN A 19 -6.12 -15.30 -6.58
C GLN A 19 -6.54 -16.60 -5.89
N GLN A 20 -5.58 -17.47 -5.57
CA GLN A 20 -5.84 -18.71 -4.85
C GLN A 20 -6.36 -18.44 -3.44
N ALA A 21 -5.73 -17.54 -2.67
CA ALA A 21 -6.16 -17.14 -1.34
C ALA A 21 -7.62 -16.64 -1.35
N LEU A 22 -7.97 -15.79 -2.33
CA LEU A 22 -9.33 -15.28 -2.49
C LEU A 22 -10.33 -16.39 -2.83
N SER A 23 -9.95 -17.34 -3.69
CA SER A 23 -10.80 -18.49 -4.05
C SER A 23 -11.02 -19.45 -2.88
N GLU A 24 -10.02 -19.59 -2.00
CA GLU A 24 -10.07 -20.43 -0.80
C GLU A 24 -10.74 -19.71 0.39
N GLY A 25 -11.11 -18.43 0.24
CA GLY A 25 -11.84 -17.68 1.25
C GLY A 25 -10.99 -17.15 2.40
N TYR A 26 -9.69 -16.93 2.19
CA TYR A 26 -8.83 -16.29 3.18
C TYR A 26 -9.27 -14.84 3.41
N SER A 27 -9.42 -14.48 4.69
CA SER A 27 -9.75 -13.10 5.09
C SER A 27 -8.65 -12.11 4.74
N PHE A 28 -7.40 -12.53 4.87
CA PHE A 28 -6.22 -11.71 4.58
C PHE A 28 -5.25 -12.45 3.67
N VAL A 29 -4.91 -11.84 2.54
CA VAL A 29 -4.02 -12.46 1.57
C VAL A 29 -2.55 -12.42 2.01
N ASP A 30 -2.18 -11.47 2.88
CA ASP A 30 -0.82 -11.31 3.42
C ASP A 30 -0.35 -12.59 4.13
N ASP A 31 -1.21 -13.19 4.96
CA ASP A 31 -0.86 -14.40 5.72
C ASP A 31 -0.69 -15.62 4.80
N TYR A 32 -1.51 -15.70 3.75
CA TYR A 32 -1.38 -16.72 2.72
C TYR A 32 -0.06 -16.60 1.97
N LEU A 33 0.32 -15.38 1.58
CA LEU A 33 1.60 -15.10 0.93
C LEU A 33 2.78 -15.46 1.84
N ARG A 34 2.72 -15.10 3.12
CA ARG A 34 3.74 -15.45 4.11
C ARG A 34 3.91 -16.95 4.28
N PHE A 35 2.80 -17.69 4.37
CA PHE A 35 2.82 -19.15 4.42
C PHE A 35 3.51 -19.76 3.19
N HIS A 36 3.43 -19.10 2.04
CA HIS A 36 4.08 -19.52 0.79
C HIS A 36 5.49 -18.94 0.57
N GLY A 37 6.07 -18.31 1.59
CA GLY A 37 7.47 -17.89 1.61
C GLY A 37 7.74 -16.44 1.21
N PHE A 38 6.71 -15.59 1.16
CA PHE A 38 6.88 -14.13 0.99
C PHE A 38 7.06 -13.48 2.35
N THR A 39 8.26 -13.02 2.68
CA THR A 39 8.57 -12.42 3.98
C THR A 39 8.12 -10.97 4.03
N HIS A 40 8.48 -10.18 3.03
CA HIS A 40 8.18 -8.75 2.96
C HIS A 40 7.01 -8.48 2.00
N VAL A 41 5.80 -8.56 2.55
CA VAL A 41 4.57 -8.15 1.85
C VAL A 41 4.36 -6.65 2.07
N ALA A 42 4.47 -5.86 1.00
CA ALA A 42 4.23 -4.42 1.06
C ALA A 42 2.82 -4.10 0.56
N GLY A 43 2.08 -3.29 1.32
CA GLY A 43 0.86 -2.64 0.85
C GLY A 43 1.16 -1.23 0.36
N VAL A 44 0.37 -0.76 -0.61
CA VAL A 44 0.44 0.61 -1.16
C VAL A 44 -0.96 1.15 -1.34
N ASP A 45 -1.17 2.39 -0.90
CA ASP A 45 -2.44 3.11 -1.09
C ASP A 45 -2.22 4.64 -1.15
N GLU A 46 -3.23 5.36 -1.62
CA GLU A 46 -3.21 6.81 -1.74
C GLU A 46 -4.32 7.53 -0.95
N ALA A 47 -4.10 8.81 -0.68
CA ALA A 47 -5.10 9.73 -0.21
C ALA A 47 -5.06 11.03 -1.03
N GLY A 48 -6.24 11.59 -1.33
CA GLY A 48 -6.35 12.89 -1.98
C GLY A 48 -6.49 12.89 -3.50
N ARG A 49 -6.59 11.72 -4.14
CA ARG A 49 -6.71 11.61 -5.61
C ARG A 49 -7.86 12.41 -6.21
N GLY A 50 -8.99 12.52 -5.50
CA GLY A 50 -10.18 13.27 -5.92
C GLY A 50 -10.34 14.65 -5.24
N ALA A 51 -9.34 15.13 -4.51
CA ALA A 51 -9.44 16.40 -3.79
C ALA A 51 -9.18 17.59 -4.72
N CYS A 52 -9.88 18.70 -4.51
CA CYS A 52 -9.70 19.93 -5.29
C CYS A 52 -8.48 20.76 -4.87
N CYS A 53 -7.85 20.44 -3.72
CA CYS A 53 -6.72 21.18 -3.18
C CYS A 53 -5.73 20.26 -2.48
N GLY A 54 -4.50 20.77 -2.36
CA GLY A 54 -3.39 20.08 -1.71
C GLY A 54 -2.79 18.95 -2.54
N PRO A 55 -1.89 18.17 -1.94
CA PRO A 55 -1.22 17.08 -2.62
C PRO A 55 -2.10 15.83 -2.71
N ILE A 56 -1.67 14.93 -3.60
CA ILE A 56 -1.91 13.49 -3.43
C ILE A 56 -0.79 12.94 -2.54
N THR A 57 -1.17 12.16 -1.52
CA THR A 57 -0.24 11.49 -0.63
C THR A 57 -0.32 10.00 -0.89
N ILE A 58 0.82 9.36 -1.11
CA ILE A 58 0.92 7.92 -1.32
C ILE A 58 1.77 7.36 -0.18
N ALA A 59 1.40 6.19 0.34
CA ALA A 59 2.22 5.48 1.30
C ALA A 59 2.42 4.03 0.90
N SER A 60 3.54 3.46 1.35
CA SER A 60 3.80 2.03 1.32
C SER A 60 4.17 1.55 2.72
N CYS A 61 3.74 0.35 3.10
CA CYS A 61 3.97 -0.22 4.42
C CYS A 61 4.20 -1.73 4.35
N VAL A 62 5.22 -2.19 5.08
CA VAL A 62 5.50 -3.61 5.35
C VAL A 62 5.27 -3.84 6.84
N LEU A 63 4.28 -4.67 7.17
CA LEU A 63 3.95 -5.02 8.54
C LEU A 63 4.77 -6.22 9.03
N PRO A 64 5.00 -6.34 10.36
CA PRO A 64 5.64 -7.52 10.93
C PRO A 64 4.85 -8.79 10.64
N ASP A 65 5.55 -9.92 10.68
CA ASP A 65 5.04 -11.28 10.44
C ASP A 65 4.41 -11.94 11.68
N HIS A 66 4.30 -11.21 12.77
CA HIS A 66 3.69 -11.64 14.03
C HIS A 66 2.57 -10.69 14.45
N ASP A 67 1.67 -11.18 15.29
CA ASP A 67 0.56 -10.40 15.82
C ASP A 67 1.07 -9.27 16.72
N VAL A 68 0.62 -8.06 16.42
CA VAL A 68 0.85 -6.86 17.24
C VAL A 68 -0.51 -6.35 17.71
N PRO A 69 -0.85 -6.46 19.02
CA PRO A 69 -2.16 -6.07 19.56
C PRO A 69 -2.56 -4.63 19.24
N GLU A 70 -1.60 -3.71 19.18
CA GLU A 70 -1.78 -2.29 18.87
C GLU A 70 -2.28 -2.06 17.44
N LEU A 71 -1.94 -2.98 16.52
CA LEU A 71 -2.38 -2.99 15.13
C LEU A 71 -3.74 -3.68 14.94
N ALA A 72 -4.40 -4.12 16.03
CA ALA A 72 -5.73 -4.71 15.94
C ALA A 72 -6.74 -3.72 15.32
N GLY A 73 -7.50 -4.19 14.34
CA GLY A 73 -8.55 -3.42 13.65
C GLY A 73 -8.05 -2.58 12.47
N LEU A 74 -6.86 -2.85 11.92
CA LEU A 74 -6.41 -2.26 10.66
C LEU A 74 -7.42 -2.49 9.51
N ASN A 75 -8.12 -3.62 9.48
CA ASN A 75 -8.98 -4.06 8.37
C ASN A 75 -10.31 -3.29 8.15
N ASP A 76 -10.61 -2.24 8.91
CA ASP A 76 -11.84 -1.43 8.74
C ASP A 76 -11.55 0.08 8.61
N SER A 77 -10.43 0.44 7.97
CA SER A 77 -9.90 1.82 7.88
C SER A 77 -10.93 2.88 7.45
N LYS A 78 -11.87 2.51 6.58
CA LYS A 78 -12.98 3.37 6.10
C LYS A 78 -14.06 3.66 7.14
N LYS A 79 -14.23 2.81 8.16
CA LYS A 79 -15.16 3.05 9.29
C LYS A 79 -14.47 3.60 10.53
N LEU A 80 -13.16 3.78 10.49
CA LEU A 80 -12.42 4.34 11.62
C LEU A 80 -12.72 5.83 11.81
N THR A 81 -12.82 6.23 13.08
CA THR A 81 -12.85 7.65 13.45
C THR A 81 -11.47 8.28 13.24
N PRO A 82 -11.37 9.62 13.06
CA PRO A 82 -10.08 10.30 12.99
C PRO A 82 -9.16 9.97 14.17
N LEU A 83 -9.70 9.96 15.40
CA LEU A 83 -8.95 9.61 16.60
C LEU A 83 -8.39 8.18 16.55
N ARG A 84 -9.15 7.21 16.02
CA ARG A 84 -8.66 5.83 15.88
C ARG A 84 -7.59 5.71 14.80
N ARG A 85 -7.72 6.46 13.69
CA ARG A 85 -6.68 6.54 12.66
C ARG A 85 -5.38 7.14 13.21
N GLU A 86 -5.45 8.19 14.01
CA GLU A 86 -4.28 8.78 14.66
C GLU A 86 -3.55 7.78 15.58
N LYS A 87 -4.31 7.03 16.40
CA LYS A 87 -3.72 5.97 17.24
C LYS A 87 -3.05 4.87 16.41
N LEU A 88 -3.73 4.40 15.36
CA LEU A 88 -3.17 3.37 14.47
C LEU A 88 -1.99 3.90 13.67
N PHE A 89 -1.98 5.17 13.26
CA PHE A 89 -0.82 5.79 12.62
C PHE A 89 0.40 5.66 13.51
N GLY A 90 0.29 6.02 14.79
CA GLY A 90 1.38 5.87 15.77
C GLY A 90 1.86 4.42 15.86
N ALA A 91 0.92 3.48 16.06
CA ALA A 91 1.25 2.06 16.15
C ALA A 91 1.90 1.50 14.87
N ILE A 92 1.43 1.88 13.68
CA ILE A 92 2.02 1.48 12.41
C ILE A 92 3.45 2.01 12.32
N THR A 93 3.68 3.28 12.62
CA THR A 93 5.02 3.87 12.53
C THR A 93 6.00 3.30 13.54
N GLU A 94 5.52 2.78 14.67
CA GLU A 94 6.32 2.14 15.71
C GLU A 94 6.68 0.69 15.37
N HIS A 95 5.73 -0.07 14.82
CA HIS A 95 5.88 -1.53 14.66
C HIS A 95 6.11 -2.00 13.23
N ALA A 96 5.86 -1.18 12.21
CA ALA A 96 6.11 -1.56 10.82
C ALA A 96 7.59 -1.87 10.60
N VAL A 97 7.86 -2.94 9.84
CA VAL A 97 9.22 -3.32 9.41
C VAL A 97 9.81 -2.22 8.53
N ALA A 98 8.99 -1.66 7.65
CA ALA A 98 9.33 -0.51 6.84
C ALA A 98 8.06 0.24 6.44
N TYR A 99 8.15 1.55 6.29
CA TYR A 99 7.12 2.34 5.62
C TYR A 99 7.73 3.55 4.93
N LYS A 100 7.01 4.07 3.95
CA LYS A 100 7.37 5.31 3.25
C LYS A 100 6.13 6.11 2.94
N ILE A 101 6.20 7.42 3.14
CA ILE A 101 5.15 8.38 2.78
C ILE A 101 5.73 9.35 1.75
N VAL A 102 4.97 9.63 0.70
CA VAL A 102 5.35 10.50 -0.40
C VAL A 102 4.20 11.47 -0.67
N HIS A 103 4.49 12.77 -0.57
CA HIS A 103 3.58 13.83 -0.98
C HIS A 103 3.95 14.30 -2.40
N ILE A 104 2.98 14.32 -3.30
CA ILE A 104 3.16 14.93 -4.62
C ILE A 104 2.36 16.23 -4.66
N PRO A 105 3.04 17.39 -4.76
CA PRO A 105 2.39 18.69 -4.66
C PRO A 105 1.47 18.95 -5.86
N ALA A 106 0.44 19.78 -5.65
CA ALA A 106 -0.50 20.19 -6.68
C ALA A 106 0.19 20.70 -7.95
N ALA A 107 1.28 21.47 -7.80
CA ALA A 107 2.05 21.96 -8.94
C ALA A 107 2.65 20.84 -9.83
N GLU A 108 3.03 19.68 -9.28
CA GLU A 108 3.46 18.53 -10.10
C GLU A 108 2.25 17.83 -10.74
N ILE A 109 1.12 17.75 -10.04
CA ILE A 109 -0.15 17.21 -10.55
C ILE A 109 -0.66 18.03 -11.73
N ASP A 110 -0.65 19.36 -11.63
CA ASP A 110 -1.09 20.26 -12.70
C ASP A 110 -0.25 20.11 -13.96
N ARG A 111 1.06 19.87 -13.80
CA ARG A 111 1.99 19.71 -14.93
C ARG A 111 1.92 18.35 -15.61
N LYS A 112 1.70 17.28 -14.85
CA LYS A 112 1.85 15.89 -15.35
C LYS A 112 0.56 15.07 -15.36
N GLY A 113 -0.47 15.54 -14.67
CA GLY A 113 -1.75 14.87 -14.49
C GLY A 113 -1.81 13.97 -13.25
N ILE A 114 -3.02 13.80 -12.71
CA ILE A 114 -3.28 13.05 -11.48
C ILE A 114 -2.95 11.56 -11.58
N GLN A 115 -3.18 10.94 -12.74
CA GLN A 115 -2.88 9.52 -12.93
C GLN A 115 -1.37 9.26 -12.93
N TYR A 116 -0.60 10.15 -13.58
CA TYR A 116 0.87 10.10 -13.54
C TYR A 116 1.36 10.28 -12.10
N ALA A 117 0.84 11.30 -11.39
CA ALA A 117 1.20 11.55 -10.01
C ALA A 117 0.93 10.32 -9.13
N ASN A 118 -0.24 9.70 -9.25
CA ASN A 118 -0.55 8.51 -8.44
C ASN A 118 0.43 7.36 -8.69
N ILE A 119 0.58 6.93 -9.96
CA ILE A 119 1.46 5.81 -10.33
C ILE A 119 2.91 6.10 -9.93
N ASN A 120 3.42 7.29 -10.26
CA ASN A 120 4.80 7.64 -9.93
C ASN A 120 5.01 7.79 -8.42
N GLY A 121 4.00 8.24 -7.68
CA GLY A 121 4.00 8.27 -6.22
C GLY A 121 4.07 6.88 -5.59
N MET A 122 3.33 5.92 -6.14
CA MET A 122 3.40 4.52 -5.72
C MET A 122 4.79 3.93 -5.93
N TYR A 123 5.40 4.15 -7.10
CA TYR A 123 6.79 3.74 -7.34
C TYR A 123 7.77 4.39 -6.36
N ARG A 124 7.65 5.71 -6.11
CA ARG A 124 8.49 6.42 -5.14
C ARG A 124 8.31 5.90 -3.71
N ALA A 125 7.08 5.53 -3.34
CA ALA A 125 6.77 5.00 -2.02
C ALA A 125 7.41 3.62 -1.83
N VAL A 126 7.24 2.71 -2.79
CA VAL A 126 7.86 1.37 -2.76
C VAL A 126 9.38 1.46 -2.76
N ALA A 127 9.97 2.27 -3.66
CA ALA A 127 11.42 2.43 -3.75
C ALA A 127 12.06 3.10 -2.51
N GLY A 128 11.25 3.76 -1.68
CA GLY A 128 11.72 4.41 -0.45
C GLY A 128 11.62 3.55 0.80
N LEU A 129 11.16 2.28 0.69
CA LEU A 129 11.17 1.33 1.81
C LEU A 129 12.62 0.98 2.18
N SER A 130 12.88 0.79 3.48
CA SER A 130 14.18 0.36 4.01
C SER A 130 14.48 -1.12 3.75
N VAL A 131 13.47 -1.90 3.39
CA VAL A 131 13.57 -3.32 3.01
C VAL A 131 12.99 -3.51 1.61
N ALA A 132 13.60 -4.40 0.82
CA ALA A 132 13.06 -4.75 -0.48
C ALA A 132 11.83 -5.66 -0.31
N PRO A 133 10.66 -5.30 -0.86
CA PRO A 133 9.49 -6.16 -0.80
C PRO A 133 9.65 -7.37 -1.73
N ASP A 134 9.14 -8.52 -1.29
CA ASP A 134 9.01 -9.70 -2.14
C ASP A 134 7.81 -9.54 -3.08
N VAL A 135 6.73 -8.96 -2.57
CA VAL A 135 5.49 -8.67 -3.30
C VAL A 135 4.87 -7.34 -2.85
N VAL A 136 4.37 -6.59 -3.81
CA VAL A 136 3.64 -5.33 -3.60
C VAL A 136 2.15 -5.53 -3.90
N LEU A 137 1.30 -5.25 -2.92
CA LEU A 137 -0.15 -5.26 -3.00
C LEU A 137 -0.67 -3.82 -3.12
N THR A 138 -1.56 -3.58 -4.08
CA THR A 138 -2.17 -2.26 -4.34
C THR A 138 -3.70 -2.35 -4.37
N ASP A 139 -4.41 -1.27 -4.06
CA ASP A 139 -5.86 -1.20 -4.31
C ASP A 139 -6.12 -0.87 -5.79
N ALA A 140 -6.34 -1.91 -6.59
CA ALA A 140 -6.71 -1.86 -8.01
C ALA A 140 -5.76 -1.11 -8.98
N VAL A 141 -4.53 -0.77 -8.57
CA VAL A 141 -3.54 -0.11 -9.45
C VAL A 141 -2.45 -1.08 -9.91
N HIS A 142 -2.25 -1.19 -11.23
CA HIS A 142 -1.22 -2.06 -11.80
C HIS A 142 0.14 -1.35 -11.90
N LEU A 143 1.21 -1.99 -11.40
CA LEU A 143 2.58 -1.43 -11.35
C LEU A 143 3.59 -2.38 -12.03
N PRO A 144 3.55 -2.53 -13.37
CA PRO A 144 4.33 -3.55 -14.09
C PRO A 144 5.85 -3.33 -14.09
N GLU A 145 6.29 -2.10 -13.83
CA GLU A 145 7.71 -1.73 -13.82
C GLU A 145 8.41 -2.01 -12.47
N LEU A 146 7.73 -2.66 -11.52
CA LEU A 146 8.38 -3.11 -10.29
C LEU A 146 9.34 -4.28 -10.57
N ASP A 147 10.46 -4.29 -9.86
CA ASP A 147 11.44 -5.38 -9.94
C ASP A 147 11.01 -6.64 -9.17
N CYS A 148 10.19 -6.44 -8.13
CA CYS A 148 9.57 -7.47 -7.30
C CYS A 148 8.21 -7.91 -7.87
N GLU A 149 7.57 -8.88 -7.21
CA GLU A 149 6.22 -9.29 -7.59
C GLU A 149 5.21 -8.18 -7.26
N HIS A 150 4.11 -8.12 -8.02
CA HIS A 150 3.03 -7.16 -7.77
C HIS A 150 1.66 -7.80 -8.00
N ALA A 151 0.70 -7.49 -7.14
CA ALA A 151 -0.66 -8.01 -7.24
C ALA A 151 -1.69 -6.91 -6.90
N PRO A 152 -2.41 -6.38 -7.91
CA PRO A 152 -3.52 -5.48 -7.65
C PRO A 152 -4.71 -6.25 -7.06
N LEU A 153 -5.29 -5.71 -6.01
CA LEU A 153 -6.44 -6.25 -5.30
C LEU A 153 -7.64 -5.33 -5.47
N LEU A 154 -8.81 -5.87 -5.76
CA LEU A 154 -10.04 -5.10 -5.70
C LEU A 154 -10.51 -4.99 -4.25
N LYS A 155 -10.66 -3.77 -3.72
CA LYS A 155 -10.94 -3.53 -2.28
C LYS A 155 -9.78 -4.05 -1.42
N GLY A 156 -8.56 -3.74 -1.85
CA GLY A 156 -7.34 -4.25 -1.23
C GLY A 156 -7.22 -3.90 0.25
N ASP A 157 -7.77 -2.75 0.67
CA ASP A 157 -7.79 -2.32 2.07
C ASP A 157 -8.54 -3.27 3.02
N ALA A 158 -9.57 -3.95 2.52
CA ALA A 158 -10.33 -4.93 3.30
C ALA A 158 -9.66 -6.33 3.32
N LEU A 159 -8.81 -6.61 2.33
CA LEU A 159 -8.21 -7.93 2.08
C LEU A 159 -6.73 -8.01 2.45
N SER A 160 -6.10 -6.87 2.72
CA SER A 160 -4.69 -6.76 3.08
C SER A 160 -4.48 -5.77 4.22
N PRO A 161 -4.03 -6.23 5.39
CA PRO A 161 -3.62 -5.36 6.49
C PRO A 161 -2.52 -4.38 6.07
N ALA A 162 -1.59 -4.78 5.19
CA ALA A 162 -0.55 -3.90 4.70
C ALA A 162 -1.10 -2.75 3.85
N ILE A 163 -2.08 -3.00 2.95
CA ILE A 163 -2.74 -1.93 2.19
C ILE A 163 -3.49 -1.01 3.15
N SER A 164 -4.20 -1.56 4.14
CA SER A 164 -4.93 -0.73 5.09
C SER A 164 -4.01 0.14 5.96
N ALA A 165 -2.86 -0.38 6.37
CA ALA A 165 -1.83 0.41 7.05
C ALA A 165 -1.31 1.54 6.16
N ALA A 166 -1.01 1.26 4.89
CA ALA A 166 -0.63 2.28 3.92
C ALA A 166 -1.73 3.35 3.74
N SER A 167 -3.01 2.95 3.69
CA SER A 167 -4.15 3.86 3.63
C SER A 167 -4.20 4.84 4.80
N ILE A 168 -4.00 4.33 6.02
CA ILE A 168 -3.98 5.14 7.25
C ILE A 168 -2.80 6.12 7.23
N LEU A 169 -1.60 5.63 6.86
CA LEU A 169 -0.41 6.48 6.73
C LEU A 169 -0.65 7.62 5.72
N ALA A 170 -1.16 7.29 4.54
CA ALA A 170 -1.44 8.28 3.49
C ALA A 170 -2.49 9.30 3.95
N LYS A 171 -3.59 8.84 4.55
CA LYS A 171 -4.70 9.69 4.97
C LYS A 171 -4.31 10.64 6.11
N VAL A 172 -3.72 10.12 7.18
CA VAL A 172 -3.36 10.92 8.36
C VAL A 172 -2.27 11.93 8.00
N SER A 173 -1.23 11.52 7.26
CA SER A 173 -0.19 12.45 6.82
C SER A 173 -0.71 13.52 5.88
N ARG A 174 -1.64 13.18 4.96
CA ARG A 174 -2.28 14.19 4.11
C ARG A 174 -3.09 15.17 4.95
N ASP A 175 -3.92 14.68 5.87
CA ASP A 175 -4.81 15.54 6.66
C ASP A 175 -4.01 16.51 7.53
N ARG A 176 -2.91 16.07 8.16
CA ARG A 176 -1.99 16.94 8.90
C ARG A 176 -1.41 18.05 8.03
N LEU A 177 -0.94 17.71 6.83
CA LEU A 177 -0.40 18.70 5.88
C LEU A 177 -1.48 19.68 5.40
N MET A 178 -2.71 19.22 5.20
CA MET A 178 -3.82 20.12 4.83
C MET A 178 -4.16 21.10 5.94
N VAL A 179 -4.11 20.68 7.20
CA VAL A 179 -4.30 21.58 8.36
C VAL A 179 -3.16 22.60 8.42
N GLU A 180 -1.91 22.17 8.25
CA GLU A 180 -0.74 23.07 8.20
C GLU A 180 -0.85 24.11 7.08
N MET A 181 -1.43 23.74 5.92
CA MET A 181 -1.62 24.66 4.79
C MET A 181 -2.78 25.66 4.97
N ASP A 182 -3.70 25.40 5.91
CA ASP A 182 -4.84 26.28 6.21
C ASP A 182 -4.47 27.39 7.21
N GLU A 183 -3.33 27.23 7.90
CA GLU A 183 -2.73 28.22 8.81
C GLU A 183 -1.97 29.32 8.05
#